data_AF-A0A1G5X2A7-F1
#
_entry.id   AF-A0A1G5X2A7-F1
#
_cell.length_a   1.000
_cell.length_b   1.000
_cell.length_c   1.000
_cell.angle_alpha   90.00
_cell.angle_beta   90.00
_cell.angle_gamma   90.00
#
_symmetry.space_group_name_H-M   'P 1'
#
loop_
_entity.id
_entity.type
_entity.pdbx_description
1 polymer ?
#
loop_
_entity_poly.entity_id
_entity_poly.type
_entity_poly.pdbx_seq_one_letter_code
_entity_poly.pdbx_strand_id
1 'polypeptide(L)' 'MPMGEDDFGTEKDGSKSQDYCKYCYQNGEFTSDITMEEMIDFCVPKTAEATGMSEEEARKMSEEMFPKLKRWME' A
#
# COMPACT_ATOMS: atom_id res chain seq x y z
N MET A 1 -13.89 8.88 -0.61
CA MET A 1 -13.68 10.10 0.21
C MET A 1 -12.58 10.92 -0.46
N PRO A 2 -12.72 12.25 -0.64
CA PRO A 2 -11.66 13.05 -1.25
C PRO A 2 -10.51 13.20 -0.25
N MET A 3 -9.36 12.59 -0.55
CA MET A 3 -8.11 12.84 0.17
C MET A 3 -7.77 14.32 0.04
N GLY A 4 -7.53 15.01 1.16
CA GLY A 4 -7.06 16.38 1.14
C GLY A 4 -5.60 16.43 0.71
N GLU A 5 -5.14 17.57 0.19
CA GLU A 5 -3.72 17.77 -0.15
C GLU A 5 -2.76 17.59 1.05
N ASP A 6 -3.29 17.50 2.27
CA ASP A 6 -2.55 17.24 3.51
C ASP A 6 -2.44 15.75 3.87
N ASP A 7 -3.08 14.86 3.11
CA ASP A 7 -2.98 13.42 3.34
C ASP A 7 -1.79 12.79 2.60
N PHE A 8 -1.06 13.53 1.78
CA PHE A 8 0.14 13.04 1.09
C PHE A 8 1.32 12.90 2.06
N GLY A 9 2.09 11.84 1.90
CA GLY A 9 3.31 11.60 2.66
C GLY A 9 4.40 12.62 2.36
N THR A 10 5.52 12.53 3.05
CA THR A 10 6.70 13.37 2.77
C THR A 10 7.91 12.54 2.40
N GLU A 11 8.69 13.02 1.42
CA GLU A 11 10.00 12.52 1.04
C GLU A 11 11.06 12.97 2.07
N LYS A 12 12.30 12.46 1.96
CA LYS A 12 13.40 12.80 2.88
C LYS A 12 13.78 14.28 2.85
N ASP A 13 13.56 14.95 1.73
CA ASP A 13 13.79 16.39 1.53
C ASP A 13 12.61 17.27 2.01
N GLY A 14 11.50 16.66 2.44
CA GLY A 14 10.30 17.36 2.92
C GLY A 14 9.28 17.70 1.81
N SER A 15 9.54 17.34 0.56
CA SER A 15 8.53 17.40 -0.51
C SER A 15 7.42 16.35 -0.31
N LYS A 16 6.25 16.55 -0.94
CA LYS A 16 5.11 15.64 -0.81
C LYS A 16 5.28 14.41 -1.72
N SER A 17 5.06 13.22 -1.16
CA SER A 17 4.99 11.98 -1.93
C SER A 17 3.69 11.92 -2.73
N GLN A 18 3.78 11.74 -4.04
CA GLN A 18 2.60 11.61 -4.92
C GLN A 18 2.05 10.18 -4.94
N ASP A 19 2.87 9.21 -4.55
CA ASP A 19 2.52 7.78 -4.58
C ASP A 19 1.92 7.29 -3.25
N TYR A 20 2.24 7.96 -2.13
CA TYR A 20 1.89 7.48 -0.80
C TYR A 20 1.28 8.58 0.07
N CYS A 21 0.31 8.18 0.91
CA CYS A 21 -0.27 9.06 1.93
C CYS A 21 0.60 9.11 3.19
N LYS A 22 0.42 10.14 4.03
CA LYS A 22 1.16 10.34 5.29
C LYS A 22 1.01 9.21 6.30
N TYR A 23 -0.05 8.43 6.18
CA TYR A 23 -0.27 7.25 7.00
C TYR A 23 0.57 6.06 6.55
N CYS A 24 0.98 6.02 5.28
CA CYS A 24 1.79 4.95 4.70
C CYS A 24 3.27 5.33 4.65
N TYR A 25 3.60 6.59 4.35
CA TYR A 25 4.96 7.04 4.07
C TYR A 25 5.18 8.46 4.59
N GLN A 26 6.25 8.67 5.35
CA GLN A 26 6.59 9.97 5.92
C GLN A 26 8.09 10.12 6.12
N ASN A 27 8.62 11.31 5.85
CA ASN A 27 10.04 11.65 5.94
C ASN A 27 10.97 10.73 5.13
N GLY A 28 10.51 10.26 3.98
CA GLY A 28 11.29 9.38 3.10
C GLY A 28 11.31 7.91 3.55
N GLU A 29 10.48 7.54 4.52
CA GLU A 29 10.43 6.18 5.09
C GLU A 29 8.97 5.72 5.24
N PHE A 30 8.73 4.41 5.10
CA PHE A 30 7.40 3.86 5.38
C PHE A 30 7.17 3.89 6.89
N THR A 31 6.04 4.46 7.30
CA THR A 31 5.68 4.62 8.72
C THR A 31 5.30 3.31 9.41
N SER A 32 5.12 2.24 8.63
CA SER A 32 4.73 0.91 9.10
C SER A 32 5.74 -0.12 8.61
N ASP A 33 6.34 -0.84 9.55
CA ASP A 33 7.20 -2.00 9.33
C ASP A 33 6.34 -3.26 9.14
N ILE A 34 5.57 -3.27 8.06
CA ILE A 34 4.72 -4.40 7.67
C ILE A 34 5.39 -5.11 6.50
N THR A 35 5.50 -6.44 6.56
CA THR A 35 6.07 -7.24 5.47
C THR A 35 5.09 -7.36 4.29
N MET A 36 5.59 -7.78 3.12
CA MET A 36 4.75 -8.01 1.95
C MET A 36 3.63 -8.99 2.27
N GLU A 37 3.95 -10.12 2.93
CA GLU A 37 2.98 -11.14 3.30
C GLU A 37 1.91 -10.62 4.26
N GLU A 38 2.29 -9.86 5.28
CA GLU A 38 1.32 -9.27 6.21
C GLU A 38 0.40 -8.26 5.54
N MET A 39 0.94 -7.47 4.61
CA MET A 39 0.15 -6.50 3.86
C MET A 39 -0.81 -7.20 2.87
N ILE A 40 -0.40 -8.33 2.29
CA ILE A 40 -1.28 -9.20 1.52
C ILE A 40 -2.39 -9.75 2.42
N ASP A 41 -2.07 -10.32 3.58
CA ASP A 41 -3.07 -10.87 4.51
C ASP A 41 -4.10 -9.83 4.96
N PHE A 42 -3.68 -8.57 5.14
CA PHE A 42 -4.57 -7.47 5.46
C PHE A 42 -5.43 -7.00 4.27
N CYS A 43 -4.87 -6.98 3.05
CA CYS A 43 -5.56 -6.52 1.85
C CYS A 43 -6.45 -7.58 1.21
N VAL A 44 -6.12 -8.87 1.35
CA VAL A 44 -6.86 -10.01 0.77
C VAL A 44 -8.34 -9.99 1.10
N PRO A 45 -8.76 -9.98 2.38
CA PRO A 45 -10.19 -10.01 2.72
C PRO A 45 -10.90 -8.76 2.21
N LYS A 46 -10.26 -7.58 2.33
CA LYS A 46 -10.82 -6.31 1.85
C LYS A 46 -10.99 -6.29 0.32
N THR A 47 -10.03 -6.86 -0.39
CA THR A 47 -10.03 -6.94 -1.85
C THR A 47 -11.09 -7.93 -2.29
N ALA A 48 -11.15 -9.11 -1.67
CA ALA A 48 -12.18 -10.13 -1.91
C ALA A 48 -13.59 -9.55 -1.69
N GLU A 49 -13.82 -8.82 -0.59
CA GLU A 49 -15.10 -8.14 -0.33
C GLU A 49 -15.40 -7.05 -1.37
N ALA A 50 -14.40 -6.27 -1.79
CA ALA A 50 -14.58 -5.17 -2.73
C ALA A 50 -14.80 -5.63 -4.19
N THR A 51 -14.14 -6.72 -4.61
CA THR A 51 -14.23 -7.26 -5.97
C THR A 51 -15.24 -8.39 -6.10
N GLY A 52 -15.66 -8.99 -4.98
CA GLY A 52 -16.51 -10.18 -4.95
C GLY A 52 -15.77 -11.48 -5.33
N MET A 53 -14.43 -11.47 -5.34
CA MET A 53 -13.60 -12.64 -5.65
C MET A 53 -13.30 -13.46 -4.39
N SER A 54 -12.76 -14.68 -4.57
CA SER A 54 -12.32 -15.50 -3.43
C SER A 54 -11.04 -14.94 -2.81
N GLU A 55 -10.86 -15.12 -1.50
CA GLU A 55 -9.63 -14.70 -0.79
C GLU A 55 -8.37 -15.29 -1.42
N GLU A 56 -8.43 -16.52 -1.91
CA GLU A 56 -7.32 -17.19 -2.60
C GLU A 56 -6.95 -16.48 -3.92
N GLU A 57 -7.94 -16.05 -4.69
CA GLU A 57 -7.71 -15.28 -5.93
C GLU A 57 -7.17 -13.88 -5.64
N ALA A 58 -7.73 -13.21 -4.63
CA ALA A 58 -7.25 -11.91 -4.17
C ALA A 58 -5.80 -12.00 -3.65
N ARG A 59 -5.44 -13.11 -2.97
CA ARG A 59 -4.07 -13.38 -2.51
C ARG A 59 -3.14 -13.54 -3.69
N LYS A 60 -3.48 -14.39 -4.64
CA LYS A 60 -2.65 -14.65 -5.83
C LYS A 60 -2.43 -13.38 -6.65
N MET A 61 -3.49 -12.59 -6.85
CA MET A 61 -3.39 -11.27 -7.49
C MET A 61 -2.45 -10.34 -6.72
N SER A 62 -2.59 -10.29 -5.39
CA SER A 62 -1.74 -9.47 -4.55
C SER A 62 -0.28 -9.94 -4.63
N GLU A 63 0.01 -11.24 -4.56
CA GLU A 63 1.37 -11.79 -4.73
C GLU A 63 1.99 -11.47 -6.10
N GLU A 64 1.18 -11.36 -7.17
CA GLU A 64 1.67 -10.98 -8.50
C GLU A 64 1.81 -9.46 -8.71
N MET A 65 1.01 -8.66 -7.99
CA MET A 65 1.00 -7.19 -8.10
C MET A 65 1.96 -6.51 -7.13
N PHE A 66 2.08 -7.02 -5.90
CA PHE A 66 2.94 -6.44 -4.87
C PHE A 66 4.40 -6.31 -5.29
N PRO A 67 5.08 -7.31 -5.88
CA PRO A 67 6.47 -7.14 -6.36
C PRO A 67 6.61 -6.09 -7.49
N LYS A 68 5.51 -5.65 -8.11
CA LYS A 68 5.50 -4.57 -9.10
C LYS A 68 5.27 -3.19 -8.48
N LEU A 69 4.93 -3.11 -7.20
CA LEU A 69 4.72 -1.84 -6.48
C LEU A 69 6.06 -1.27 -6.04
N LYS A 70 6.25 0.05 -6.17
CA LYS A 70 7.48 0.77 -5.77
C LYS A 70 7.96 0.48 -4.34
N ARG A 71 7.05 0.06 -3.45
CA ARG A 71 7.35 -0.29 -2.05
C ARG A 71 8.11 -1.62 -1.92
N TRP A 72 7.82 -2.57 -2.80
CA TRP A 72 8.31 -3.97 -2.73
C TRP A 72 9.08 -4.39 -3.98
N MET A 73 9.23 -3.47 -4.94
CA MET A 73 10.06 -3.65 -6.11
C MET A 73 11.53 -3.69 -5.66
N GLU A 74 12.10 -4.89 -5.61
CA GLU A 74 13.55 -5.12 -5.52
C GLU A 74 14.28 -4.65 -6.78
#